data_AF-A0A1V4KDE3-F1
#
_entry.id   AF-A0A1V4KDE3-F1
#
_cell.length_a   1.000
_cell.length_b   1.000
_cell.length_c   1.000
_cell.angle_alpha   90.00
_cell.angle_beta   90.00
_cell.angle_gamma   90.00
#
_symmetry.space_group_name_H-M   'P 1'
#
loop_
_entity.id
_entity.type
_entity.pdbx_description
1 polymer ?
#
loop_
_entity_poly.entity_id
_entity_poly.type
_entity_poly.pdbx_seq_one_letter_code
_entity_poly.pdbx_strand_id
1 'polypeptide(L)'
;MRTLRLLLFLLFLLLLAAGTGANGSGAGDSSWQRHAEPRHSWRVTPRVLRDNRTLSLAEATQGGFPARLRVLLELEGTRLVLELEQNWDPVLGAGVLLYYLPNGTRAAQEASEQERCCYRGTARGFPGSWANLCACAGLR
;
A
#
# COMPACT_ATOMS: atom_id res chain seq x y z
N MET A 1 28.67 -35.34 -39.82
CA MET A 1 27.31 -34.76 -39.96
C MET A 1 26.16 -35.66 -39.49
N ARG A 2 26.24 -37.00 -39.61
CA ARG A 2 25.16 -37.92 -39.16
C ARG A 2 25.06 -38.05 -37.62
N THR A 3 26.20 -38.04 -36.92
CA THR A 3 26.29 -38.14 -35.45
C THR A 3 25.73 -36.91 -34.73
N LEU A 4 25.98 -35.70 -35.24
CA LEU A 4 25.47 -34.45 -34.68
C LEU A 4 23.93 -34.34 -34.79
N ARG A 5 23.35 -34.87 -35.87
CA ARG A 5 21.90 -34.90 -36.07
C ARG A 5 21.19 -35.86 -35.11
N LEU A 6 21.79 -37.02 -34.83
CA LEU A 6 21.30 -37.97 -33.83
C LEU A 6 21.33 -37.38 -32.41
N LEU A 7 22.41 -36.65 -32.07
CA LEU A 7 22.57 -36.01 -30.77
C LEU A 7 21.52 -34.90 -30.55
N LEU A 8 21.26 -34.09 -31.58
CA LEU A 8 20.19 -33.08 -31.54
C LEU A 8 18.79 -33.69 -31.41
N PHE A 9 18.53 -34.80 -32.10
CA PHE A 9 17.24 -35.50 -32.02
C PHE A 9 16.99 -36.08 -30.62
N LEU A 10 18.02 -36.66 -30.01
CA LEU A 10 17.95 -37.18 -28.64
C LEU A 10 17.72 -36.06 -27.61
N LEU A 11 18.39 -34.91 -27.76
CA LEU A 11 18.19 -33.76 -26.89
C LEU A 11 16.76 -33.20 -26.98
N PHE A 12 16.19 -33.15 -28.19
CA PHE A 12 14.82 -32.68 -28.41
C PHE A 12 13.77 -33.60 -27.78
N LEU A 13 13.97 -34.93 -27.84
CA LEU A 13 13.11 -35.91 -27.18
C LEU A 13 13.17 -35.80 -25.64
N LEU A 14 14.34 -35.50 -25.07
CA LEU A 14 14.50 -35.25 -23.62
C LEU A 14 13.78 -33.97 -23.16
N LEU A 15 13.72 -32.93 -23.99
CA LEU A 15 13.00 -31.68 -23.68
C LEU A 15 11.48 -31.84 -23.70
N LEU A 16 10.94 -32.72 -24.56
CA LEU A 16 9.50 -32.99 -24.65
C LEU A 16 8.96 -33.85 -23.50
N ALA A 17 9.80 -34.68 -22.88
CA ALA A 17 9.41 -35.54 -21.75
C ALA A 17 9.30 -34.79 -20.41
N ALA A 18 9.80 -33.55 -20.31
CA ALA A 18 9.68 -32.72 -19.11
C ALA A 18 8.38 -31.89 -19.05
N GLY A 19 7.54 -31.98 -20.08
CA GLY A 19 6.36 -31.13 -20.27
C GLY A 19 5.02 -31.75 -19.89
N THR A 20 4.93 -32.68 -18.93
CA THR A 20 3.63 -33.12 -18.40
C THR A 20 3.73 -33.47 -16.92
N GLY A 21 3.20 -32.60 -16.06
CA GLY A 21 3.04 -32.95 -14.65
C GLY A 21 2.71 -31.75 -13.77
N ALA A 22 1.43 -31.39 -13.69
CA ALA A 22 0.64 -31.61 -12.47
C ALA A 22 -0.62 -30.76 -12.48
N ASN A 23 -1.73 -31.48 -12.38
CA ASN A 23 -3.06 -31.02 -12.03
C ASN A 23 -2.98 -30.34 -10.64
N GLY A 24 -3.28 -29.05 -10.57
CA GLY A 24 -3.38 -28.29 -9.33
C GLY A 24 -4.78 -27.71 -9.23
N SER A 25 -5.70 -28.52 -8.73
CA SER A 25 -7.06 -28.14 -8.33
C SER A 25 -7.04 -26.88 -7.47
N GLY A 26 -7.87 -25.90 -7.85
CA GLY A 26 -8.03 -24.64 -7.13
C GLY A 26 -8.36 -24.84 -5.67
N ALA A 27 -7.38 -24.58 -4.81
CA ALA A 27 -7.62 -24.13 -3.45
C ALA A 27 -7.51 -22.61 -3.51
N GLY A 28 -8.62 -21.92 -3.24
CA GLY A 28 -8.60 -20.48 -3.00
C GLY A 28 -7.70 -20.22 -1.80
N ASP A 29 -6.43 -19.96 -2.07
CA ASP A 29 -5.46 -19.60 -1.07
C ASP A 29 -5.86 -18.20 -0.60
N SER A 30 -6.44 -18.11 0.59
CA SER A 30 -6.68 -16.87 1.30
C SER A 30 -5.33 -16.29 1.72
N SER A 31 -4.57 -15.85 0.72
CA SER A 31 -3.22 -15.27 0.82
C SER A 31 -3.22 -13.89 1.50
N TRP A 32 -4.35 -13.43 2.03
CA TRP A 32 -4.46 -12.11 2.67
C TRP A 32 -4.15 -12.13 4.18
N GLN A 33 -3.76 -13.26 4.77
CA GLN A 33 -3.65 -13.39 6.23
C GLN A 33 -2.25 -13.72 6.75
N ARG A 34 -1.20 -13.30 6.05
CA ARG A 34 0.15 -13.21 6.65
C ARG A 34 0.62 -11.77 6.68
N HIS A 35 -0.08 -10.92 7.44
CA HIS A 35 0.51 -9.68 7.90
C HIS A 35 1.63 -10.04 8.87
N ALA A 36 2.88 -9.91 8.43
CA ALA A 36 4.04 -10.04 9.30
C ALA A 36 3.92 -9.01 10.42
N GLU A 37 3.99 -9.46 11.67
CA GLU A 37 4.05 -8.52 12.80
C GLU A 37 5.24 -7.58 12.62
N PRO A 38 5.08 -6.26 12.84
CA PRO A 38 6.20 -5.34 12.79
C PRO A 38 7.23 -5.72 13.85
N ARG A 39 8.40 -6.19 13.41
CA ARG A 39 9.49 -6.61 14.31
C ARG A 39 10.03 -5.45 15.17
N HIS A 40 9.83 -4.21 14.72
CA HIS A 40 10.22 -3.00 15.42
C HIS A 40 9.15 -1.92 15.23
N SER A 41 8.80 -1.21 16.31
CA SER A 41 7.92 -0.05 16.27
C SER A 41 8.54 1.08 17.10
N TRP A 42 8.46 2.30 16.60
CA TRP A 42 8.97 3.48 17.28
C TRP A 42 7.84 4.49 17.47
N ARG A 43 7.84 5.17 18.63
CA ARG A 43 7.01 6.35 18.83
C ARG A 43 7.76 7.57 18.31
N VAL A 44 7.17 8.25 17.33
CA VAL A 44 7.75 9.43 16.68
C VAL A 44 6.77 10.58 16.76
N THR A 45 7.28 11.82 16.83
CA THR A 45 6.45 13.02 16.70
C THR A 45 6.58 13.54 15.26
N PRO A 46 5.55 13.38 14.41
CA PRO A 46 5.65 13.81 13.03
C PRO A 46 5.63 15.33 12.92
N ARG A 47 6.44 15.85 12.00
CA ARG A 47 6.51 17.27 11.68
C ARG A 47 6.21 17.49 10.20
N VAL A 48 5.30 18.38 9.86
CA VAL A 48 4.97 18.70 8.47
C VAL A 48 5.89 19.79 7.95
N LEU A 49 6.53 19.53 6.82
CA LEU A 49 7.37 20.48 6.09
C LEU A 49 6.51 21.25 5.08
N ARG A 50 6.24 22.53 5.36
CA ARG A 50 5.49 23.43 4.46
C ARG A 50 6.31 24.70 4.24
N ASP A 51 6.66 24.97 2.99
CA ASP A 51 7.56 26.06 2.60
C ASP A 51 8.87 26.02 3.41
N ASN A 52 9.16 27.08 4.17
CA ASN A 52 10.32 27.17 5.06
C ASN A 52 9.95 27.01 6.54
N ARG A 53 8.80 26.39 6.83
CA ARG A 53 8.28 26.17 8.18
C ARG A 53 8.10 24.69 8.47
N THR A 54 8.28 24.36 9.74
CA THR A 54 8.00 23.03 10.29
C THR A 54 6.81 23.15 11.22
N LEU A 55 5.71 22.52 10.84
CA LEU A 55 4.43 22.59 11.55
C LEU A 55 4.16 21.26 12.28
N SER A 56 3.37 21.30 13.34
CA SER A 56 2.67 20.10 13.79
C SER A 56 1.67 19.63 12.72
N LEU A 57 1.27 18.36 12.78
CA LEU A 57 0.27 17.86 11.86
C LEU A 57 -1.08 18.57 12.05
N ALA A 58 -1.45 18.86 13.30
CA ALA A 58 -2.68 19.59 13.62
C ALA A 58 -2.70 20.99 12.96
N GLU A 59 -1.62 21.76 13.10
CA GLU A 59 -1.50 23.08 12.44
C GLU A 59 -1.57 22.96 10.92
N ALA A 60 -0.92 21.95 10.33
CA ALA A 60 -0.94 21.73 8.89
C ALA A 60 -2.33 21.37 8.34
N THR A 61 -3.24 20.88 9.18
CA THR A 61 -4.60 20.44 8.82
C THR A 61 -5.72 21.30 9.40
N GLN A 62 -5.42 22.42 10.06
CA GLN A 62 -6.42 23.31 10.68
C GLN A 62 -7.44 23.89 9.68
N GLY A 63 -7.06 24.05 8.41
CA GLY A 63 -7.94 24.53 7.33
C GLY A 63 -8.46 23.42 6.41
N GLY A 64 -8.38 22.16 6.84
CA GLY A 64 -8.67 20.98 6.03
C GLY A 64 -7.42 20.18 5.67
N PHE A 65 -7.63 19.04 5.02
CA PHE A 65 -6.57 18.10 4.67
C PHE A 65 -6.01 18.42 3.27
N PRO A 66 -4.73 18.83 3.14
CA PRO A 66 -4.15 19.14 1.84
C PRO A 66 -3.93 17.88 1.01
N ALA A 67 -3.98 17.99 -0.33
CA ALA A 67 -3.75 16.85 -1.22
C ALA A 67 -2.39 16.17 -1.06
N ARG A 68 -1.37 16.90 -0.59
CA ARG A 68 0.00 16.41 -0.43
C ARG A 68 0.61 16.87 0.88
N LEU A 69 1.40 15.99 1.48
CA LEU A 69 2.16 16.26 2.70
C LEU A 69 3.62 15.81 2.53
N ARG A 70 4.54 16.60 3.06
CA ARG A 70 5.90 16.17 3.34
C ARG A 70 6.07 16.08 4.84
N VAL A 71 6.30 14.89 5.36
CA VAL A 71 6.36 14.65 6.81
C VAL A 71 7.78 14.23 7.19
N LEU A 72 8.39 15.01 8.06
CA LEU A 72 9.65 14.68 8.70
C LEU A 72 9.38 13.82 9.94
N LEU A 73 10.06 12.68 10.00
CA LEU A 73 10.16 11.81 11.17
C LEU A 73 11.61 11.78 11.62
N GLU A 74 11.83 11.81 12.94
CA GLU A 74 13.13 11.53 13.53
C GLU A 74 13.09 10.16 14.22
N LEU A 75 13.91 9.22 13.73
CA LEU A 75 14.05 7.87 14.25
C LEU A 75 15.51 7.66 14.63
N GLU A 76 15.80 7.49 15.92
CA GLU A 76 17.14 7.17 16.41
C GLU A 76 18.23 8.14 15.88
N GLY A 77 17.91 9.45 15.82
CA GLY A 77 18.82 10.47 15.30
C GLY A 77 18.86 10.59 13.76
N THR A 78 18.17 9.69 13.05
CA THR A 78 18.03 9.73 11.59
C THR A 78 16.78 10.50 11.19
N ARG A 79 16.92 11.41 10.22
CA ARG A 79 15.81 12.16 9.64
C ARG A 79 15.28 11.45 8.41
N LEU A 80 14.00 11.08 8.45
CA LEU A 80 13.29 10.47 7.33
C LEU A 80 12.21 11.45 6.84
N VAL A 81 12.17 11.73 5.54
CA VAL A 81 11.09 12.52 4.94
C VAL A 81 10.17 11.60 4.18
N LEU A 82 8.90 11.55 4.58
CA LEU A 82 7.83 10.91 3.84
C LEU A 82 7.25 11.89 2.83
N GLU A 83 7.11 11.45 1.59
CA GLU A 83 6.36 12.14 0.54
C GLU A 83 5.03 11.45 0.37
N LEU A 84 3.95 12.14 0.74
CA LEU A 84 2.63 11.57 0.93
C LEU A 84 1.60 12.30 0.07
N GLU A 85 0.74 11.54 -0.59
CA GLU A 85 -0.42 12.04 -1.33
C GLU A 85 -1.69 11.44 -0.74
N GLN A 86 -2.79 12.21 -0.77
CA GLN A 86 -4.09 11.70 -0.33
C GLN A 86 -4.46 10.49 -1.16
N ASN A 87 -4.77 9.39 -0.48
CA ASN A 87 -5.16 8.14 -1.12
C ASN A 87 -6.65 8.19 -1.47
N TRP A 88 -6.97 8.87 -2.56
CA TRP A 88 -8.31 8.91 -3.15
C TRP A 88 -8.18 8.52 -4.61
N ASP A 89 -8.81 7.41 -5.00
CA ASP A 89 -9.00 7.07 -6.40
C ASP A 89 -10.31 7.73 -6.88
N PRO A 90 -10.27 8.74 -7.78
CA PRO A 90 -11.47 9.39 -8.30
C PRO A 90 -12.41 8.46 -9.05
N VAL A 91 -11.93 7.27 -9.45
CA VAL A 91 -12.68 6.32 -10.30
C VAL A 91 -13.87 5.69 -9.57
N LEU A 92 -13.90 5.75 -8.23
CA LEU A 92 -15.05 5.34 -7.43
C LEU A 92 -15.51 6.54 -6.59
N GLY A 93 -16.28 7.45 -7.20
CA GLY A 93 -16.96 8.59 -6.56
C GLY A 93 -17.38 8.27 -5.12
N ALA A 94 -17.08 9.19 -4.18
CA ALA A 94 -17.14 9.04 -2.72
C ALA A 94 -17.52 7.61 -2.28
N GLY A 95 -16.51 6.75 -2.05
CA GLY A 95 -16.71 5.32 -1.82
C GLY A 95 -17.95 5.01 -0.95
N VAL A 96 -18.99 4.46 -1.56
CA VAL A 96 -20.24 4.19 -0.83
C VAL A 96 -20.05 2.95 0.04
N LEU A 97 -20.12 3.12 1.35
CA LEU A 97 -20.18 2.00 2.29
C LEU A 97 -21.54 1.32 2.17
N LEU A 98 -21.53 0.07 1.71
CA LEU A 98 -22.72 -0.76 1.55
C LEU A 98 -22.79 -1.78 2.68
N TYR A 99 -23.88 -1.78 3.44
CA TYR A 99 -24.09 -2.69 4.57
C TYR A 99 -25.55 -3.13 4.68
N TYR A 100 -25.81 -4.22 5.41
CA TYR A 100 -27.17 -4.67 5.71
C TYR A 100 -27.53 -4.30 7.15
N LEU A 101 -28.72 -3.73 7.34
CA LEU A 101 -29.30 -3.50 8.66
C LEU A 101 -29.74 -4.84 9.29
N PRO A 102 -29.94 -4.90 10.62
CA PRO A 102 -30.40 -6.12 11.30
C PRO A 102 -31.72 -6.69 10.77
N ASN A 103 -32.55 -5.86 10.12
CA ASN A 103 -33.80 -6.28 9.47
C ASN A 103 -33.60 -6.78 8.01
N GLY A 104 -32.36 -6.91 7.54
CA GLY A 104 -32.02 -7.36 6.19
C GLY A 104 -32.07 -6.28 5.10
N THR A 105 -32.39 -5.04 5.44
CA THR A 105 -32.43 -3.95 4.45
C THR A 105 -31.02 -3.54 4.05
N ARG A 106 -30.76 -3.43 2.74
CA ARG A 106 -29.48 -2.90 2.23
C ARG A 106 -29.45 -1.38 2.41
N ALA A 107 -28.44 -0.90 3.13
CA ALA A 107 -28.13 0.51 3.30
C ALA A 107 -26.85 0.88 2.53
N ALA A 108 -26.81 2.14 2.10
CA ALA A 108 -25.70 2.77 1.40
C ALA A 108 -25.38 4.07 2.14
N GLN A 109 -24.14 4.24 2.54
CA GLN A 109 -23.64 5.47 3.16
C GLN A 109 -22.55 6.04 2.27
N GLU A 110 -22.75 7.25 1.76
CA GLU A 110 -21.71 7.99 1.06
C GLU A 110 -20.51 8.19 1.99
N ALA A 111 -19.31 7.97 1.44
CA ALA A 111 -18.07 8.35 2.09
C ALA A 111 -18.11 9.84 2.46
N SER A 112 -17.93 10.15 3.75
CA SER A 112 -17.91 11.55 4.19
C SER A 112 -16.68 12.27 3.64
N GLU A 113 -16.72 13.60 3.47
CA GLU A 113 -15.52 14.38 3.14
C GLU A 113 -14.40 14.24 4.18
N GLN A 114 -14.75 13.80 5.40
CA GLN A 114 -13.82 13.42 6.46
C GLN A 114 -12.85 12.30 6.06
N GLU A 115 -13.11 11.55 4.97
CA GLU A 115 -12.25 10.48 4.47
C GLU A 115 -10.99 10.99 3.75
N ARG A 116 -10.91 12.29 3.44
CA ARG A 116 -9.73 12.92 2.84
C ARG A 116 -8.58 13.13 3.85
N CYS A 117 -8.52 12.38 4.94
CA CYS A 117 -7.50 12.51 5.98
C CYS A 117 -6.41 11.43 5.92
N CYS A 118 -6.51 10.47 4.99
CA CYS A 118 -5.56 9.38 4.82
C CYS A 118 -4.66 9.59 3.59
N TYR A 119 -3.40 9.25 3.76
CA TYR A 119 -2.33 9.47 2.80
C TYR A 119 -1.52 8.20 2.60
N ARG A 120 -1.01 8.03 1.38
CA ARG A 120 -0.05 7.00 1.02
C ARG A 120 1.15 7.62 0.34
N GLY A 121 2.30 6.96 0.46
CA GLY A 121 3.49 7.36 -0.27
C GLY A 121 4.72 6.59 0.12
N THR A 122 5.88 7.25 0.04
CA THR A 122 7.18 6.61 0.20
C THR A 122 8.12 7.49 1.04
N ALA A 123 9.18 6.88 1.56
CA ALA A 123 10.27 7.61 2.19
C ALA A 123 11.26 8.07 1.11
N ARG A 124 11.56 9.38 1.11
CA ARG A 124 12.52 9.99 0.21
C ARG A 124 13.89 9.33 0.36
N GLY A 125 14.50 8.95 -0.77
CA GLY A 125 15.80 8.27 -0.81
C GLY A 125 15.74 6.76 -0.58
N PHE A 126 14.55 6.19 -0.34
CA PHE A 126 14.36 4.75 -0.14
C PHE A 126 13.35 4.19 -1.16
N PRO A 127 13.79 3.88 -2.40
CA PRO A 127 12.93 3.26 -3.40
C PRO A 127 12.30 1.96 -2.89
N GLY A 128 11.02 1.74 -3.19
CA GLY A 128 10.29 0.55 -2.74
C GLY A 128 9.81 0.59 -1.28
N SER A 129 10.11 1.65 -0.53
CA SER A 129 9.47 1.91 0.76
C SER A 129 7.98 2.20 0.57
N TRP A 130 7.19 1.97 1.62
CA TRP A 130 5.78 2.32 1.66
C TRP A 130 5.45 3.00 3.00
N ALA A 131 4.57 3.98 2.94
CA ALA A 131 4.09 4.70 4.11
C ALA A 131 2.59 4.95 3.98
N ASN A 132 1.85 4.78 5.08
CA ASN A 132 0.45 5.14 5.22
C ASN A 132 0.29 6.03 6.47
N LEU A 133 -0.48 7.10 6.35
CA LEU A 133 -0.75 8.05 7.44
C LEU A 133 -2.21 8.46 7.40
N CYS A 134 -2.94 8.31 8.51
CA CYS A 134 -4.30 8.83 8.66
C CYS A 134 -4.34 9.84 9.80
N ALA A 135 -4.83 11.05 9.50
CA ALA A 135 -4.74 12.22 10.38
C ALA A 135 -6.11 12.83 10.74
N CYS A 136 -7.16 12.02 10.76
CA CYS A 136 -8.55 12.48 10.72
C CYS A 136 -9.02 13.27 11.95
N ALA A 137 -8.36 13.08 13.10
CA ALA A 137 -8.61 13.80 14.35
C ALA A 137 -7.44 14.69 14.78
N GLY A 138 -6.44 14.87 13.91
CA GLY A 138 -5.09 15.30 14.30
C GLY A 138 -4.32 14.18 15.03
N LEU A 139 -2.99 14.16 14.90
CA LEU A 139 -2.13 13.28 15.72
C LEU A 139 -1.68 14.06 16.96
N ARG A 140 -1.77 13.41 18.12
CA ARG A 140 -1.29 13.93 19.41
C ARG A 140 0.11 13.43 19.70
#